data_AF-A0AAJ2LPB8-F1
#
_entry.id   AF-A0AAJ2LPB8-F1
#
_cell.length_a   1.000
_cell.length_b   1.000
_cell.length_c   1.000
_cell.angle_alpha   90.00
_cell.angle_beta   90.00
_cell.angle_gamma   90.00
#
_symmetry.space_group_name_H-M   'P 1'
#
loop_
_entity.id
_entity.type
_entity.pdbx_description
1 polymer ?
#
loop_
_entity_poly.entity_id
_entity_poly.type
_entity_poly.pdbx_seq_one_letter_code
_entity_poly.pdbx_strand_id
1 'polypeptide(L)'
;SRELFTLTVVASAVSVAYGSYVLFGVSMALGAFFAGMVVKESDFSHRAEAETLPLREIFSILFFVSVGMLFNPSIMIDQPLQILGVVAIVMIGKTLAAMALVLFFRYPLNTALTVGASLAQ
;
A
#
# COMPACT_ATOMS: atom_id res chain seq x y z
N SER A 1 9.43 -25.85 12.84
CA SER A 1 8.09 -26.03 12.23
C SER A 1 7.80 -24.86 11.32
N ARG A 2 7.31 -25.08 10.09
CA ARG A 2 7.01 -24.03 9.10
C ARG A 2 6.11 -22.92 9.68
N GLU A 3 5.06 -23.33 10.39
CA GLU A 3 4.12 -22.43 11.07
C GLU A 3 4.78 -21.49 12.09
N LEU A 4 5.71 -21.99 12.92
CA LEU A 4 6.44 -21.17 13.90
C LEU A 4 7.30 -20.11 13.23
N PHE A 5 7.89 -20.44 12.07
CA PHE A 5 8.68 -19.49 11.31
C PHE A 5 7.80 -18.39 10.71
N THR A 6 6.66 -18.74 10.09
CA THR A 6 5.68 -17.77 9.59
C THR A 6 5.18 -16.86 10.70
N LEU A 7 4.82 -17.42 11.85
CA LEU A 7 4.37 -16.63 13.01
C LEU A 7 5.45 -15.68 13.51
N THR A 8 6.71 -16.10 13.53
CA THR A 8 7.83 -15.25 13.95
C THR A 8 8.03 -14.08 12.98
N VAL A 9 7.97 -14.33 11.67
CA VAL A 9 8.11 -13.28 10.64
C VAL A 9 6.94 -12.28 10.70
N VAL A 10 5.72 -12.76 10.92
CA VAL A 10 4.54 -11.88 11.02
C VAL A 10 4.55 -11.12 12.33
N ALA A 11 4.88 -11.78 13.44
CA ALA A 11 4.97 -11.15 14.75
C ALA A 11 6.07 -10.08 14.78
N SER A 12 7.23 -10.33 14.16
CA SER A 12 8.28 -9.33 14.04
C SER A 12 7.83 -8.15 13.17
N ALA A 13 7.15 -8.40 12.05
CA ALA A 13 6.61 -7.34 11.19
C ALA A 13 5.58 -6.46 11.93
N VAL A 14 4.64 -7.06 12.66
CA VAL A 14 3.65 -6.33 13.46
C VAL A 14 4.30 -5.56 14.61
N SER A 15 5.29 -6.16 15.27
CA SER A 15 6.02 -5.52 16.37
C SER A 15 6.79 -4.29 15.90
N VAL A 16 7.48 -4.38 14.76
CA VAL A 16 8.21 -3.26 14.16
C VAL A 16 7.24 -2.19 13.67
N ALA A 17 6.11 -2.57 13.05
CA ALA A 17 5.06 -1.62 12.66
C ALA A 17 4.55 -0.82 13.87
N TYR A 18 4.14 -1.52 14.92
CA TYR A 18 3.63 -0.89 16.15
C TYR A 18 4.69 -0.05 16.85
N GLY A 19 5.92 -0.56 16.98
CA GLY A 19 7.05 0.17 17.54
C GLY A 19 7.34 1.45 16.74
N SER A 20 7.27 1.39 15.41
CA SER A 20 7.51 2.56 14.57
C SER A 20 6.47 3.66 14.74
N TYR A 21 5.21 3.25 14.92
CA TYR A 21 4.10 4.16 15.15
C TYR A 21 4.19 4.84 16.52
N VAL A 22 4.48 4.08 17.57
CA VAL A 22 4.53 4.62 18.93
C VAL A 22 5.80 5.44 19.18
N LEU A 23 6.96 4.97 18.71
CA LEU A 23 8.25 5.62 19.01
C LEU A 23 8.59 6.77 18.07
N PHE A 24 8.25 6.65 16.80
CA PHE A 24 8.62 7.63 15.76
C PHE A 24 7.42 8.40 15.19
N GLY A 25 6.18 8.05 15.58
CA GLY A 25 4.98 8.71 15.06
C GLY A 25 4.70 8.43 13.58
N VAL A 26 5.36 7.41 13.01
CA VAL A 26 5.31 7.08 11.58
C VAL A 26 4.16 6.11 11.30
N SER A 27 3.61 6.08 10.08
CA SER A 27 2.51 5.17 9.76
C SER A 27 2.90 3.69 9.98
N MET A 28 1.95 2.91 10.49
CA MET A 28 2.09 1.46 10.67
C MET A 28 2.49 0.74 9.38
N ALA A 29 1.98 1.21 8.24
CA ALA A 29 2.31 0.66 6.92
C ALA A 29 3.79 0.81 6.58
N LEU A 30 4.40 1.96 6.90
CA LEU A 30 5.82 2.19 6.65
C LEU A 30 6.70 1.32 7.55
N GLY A 31 6.32 1.16 8.83
CA GLY A 31 7.02 0.26 9.74
C GLY A 31 6.97 -1.21 9.31
N ALA A 32 5.80 -1.68 8.86
CA ALA A 32 5.65 -3.03 8.31
C ALA A 32 6.49 -3.23 7.04
N PHE A 33 6.56 -2.20 6.18
CA PHE A 33 7.41 -2.20 4.99
C PHE A 33 8.90 -2.33 5.34
N PHE A 34 9.39 -1.57 6.32
CA PHE A 34 10.77 -1.69 6.80
C PHE A 34 11.07 -3.07 7.36
N ALA A 35 10.17 -3.64 8.16
CA ALA A 35 10.34 -4.99 8.68
C ALA A 35 10.46 -6.04 7.55
N GLY A 36 9.63 -5.90 6.51
CA GLY A 36 9.70 -6.73 5.32
C GLY A 36 11.01 -6.60 4.54
N MET A 37 11.55 -5.37 4.42
CA MET A 37 12.87 -5.16 3.78
C MET A 37 14.00 -5.85 4.55
N VAL A 38 14.00 -5.75 5.88
CA VAL A 38 15.00 -6.42 6.72
C VAL A 38 14.90 -7.95 6.60
N VAL A 39 13.69 -8.51 6.56
CA VAL A 39 13.49 -9.95 6.35
C VAL A 39 13.94 -10.39 4.94
N LYS A 40 13.75 -9.53 3.94
CA LYS A 40 14.16 -9.79 2.55
C LYS A 40 15.69 -9.81 2.37
N GLU A 41 16.44 -9.06 3.18
CA GLU A 41 17.90 -9.08 3.16
C GLU A 41 18.52 -10.30 3.87
N SER A 42 17.71 -11.11 4.57
CA SER A 42 18.19 -12.30 5.27
C SER A 42 18.35 -13.52 4.35
N ASP A 43 19.19 -14.47 4.76
CA ASP A 43 19.36 -15.78 4.11
C ASP A 43 18.06 -16.61 4.04
N PHE A 44 17.07 -16.23 4.86
CA PHE A 44 15.76 -16.88 4.92
C PHE A 44 14.68 -16.19 4.07
N SER A 45 15.04 -15.18 3.28
CA SER A 45 14.11 -14.38 2.48
C SER A 45 13.18 -15.21 1.58
N HIS A 46 13.71 -16.14 0.79
CA HIS A 46 12.90 -17.02 -0.05
C HIS A 46 11.94 -17.90 0.75
N ARG A 47 12.38 -18.36 1.92
CA ARG A 47 11.53 -19.13 2.82
C ARG A 47 10.45 -18.25 3.45
N ALA A 48 10.80 -17.03 3.87
CA ALA A 48 9.86 -16.07 4.43
C ALA A 48 8.79 -15.67 3.40
N GLU A 49 9.18 -15.46 2.15
CA GLU A 49 8.24 -15.17 1.06
C GLU A 49 7.27 -16.34 0.82
N ALA A 50 7.78 -17.56 0.63
CA ALA A 50 6.93 -18.73 0.38
C ALA A 50 5.98 -19.04 1.54
N GLU A 51 6.45 -18.88 2.79
CA GLU A 51 5.68 -19.20 3.99
C GLU A 51 4.67 -18.10 4.38
N THR A 52 4.88 -16.85 3.96
CA THR A 52 3.96 -15.72 4.21
C THR A 52 2.99 -15.47 3.07
N LEU A 53 3.24 -16.03 1.88
CA LEU A 53 2.37 -15.96 0.71
C LEU A 53 0.88 -16.23 1.03
N PRO A 54 0.52 -17.31 1.77
CA PRO A 54 -0.88 -17.63 2.04
C PRO A 54 -1.54 -16.58 2.95
N LEU A 55 -0.80 -16.04 3.91
CA LEU A 55 -1.30 -15.00 4.80
C LEU A 55 -1.57 -13.72 4.03
N ARG A 56 -0.67 -13.32 3.13
CA ARG A 56 -0.88 -12.16 2.27
C ARG A 56 -2.16 -12.31 1.45
N GLU A 57 -2.41 -13.48 0.88
CA GLU A 57 -3.65 -13.78 0.14
C GLU A 57 -4.89 -13.65 1.03
N ILE A 58 -4.89 -14.25 2.22
CA ILE A 58 -6.00 -14.14 3.18
C ILE A 58 -6.25 -12.68 3.59
N PHE A 59 -5.20 -11.93 3.94
CA PHE A 59 -5.33 -10.52 4.32
C PHE A 59 -5.81 -9.65 3.15
N SER A 60 -5.41 -9.98 1.92
CA SER A 60 -5.86 -9.25 0.73
C SER A 60 -7.36 -9.47 0.51
N ILE A 61 -7.83 -10.72 0.63
CA ILE A 61 -9.26 -11.05 0.57
C ILE A 61 -10.02 -10.30 1.66
N LEU A 62 -9.55 -10.35 2.92
CA LEU A 62 -10.19 -9.66 4.03
C LEU A 62 -10.24 -8.14 3.82
N PHE A 63 -9.14 -7.53 3.35
CA PHE A 63 -9.09 -6.10 3.05
C PHE A 63 -10.11 -5.70 1.99
N PHE A 64 -10.16 -6.42 0.87
CA PHE A 64 -11.09 -6.11 -0.21
C PHE A 64 -12.55 -6.34 0.20
N VAL A 65 -12.84 -7.40 0.95
CA VAL A 65 -14.19 -7.65 1.48
C VAL A 65 -14.59 -6.55 2.47
N SER A 66 -13.72 -6.15 3.40
CA SER A 66 -14.02 -5.07 4.35
C SER A 66 -14.25 -3.73 3.64
N VAL A 67 -13.40 -3.35 2.68
CA VAL A 67 -13.59 -2.13 1.89
C VAL A 67 -14.87 -2.21 1.07
N GLY A 68 -15.18 -3.38 0.50
CA GLY A 68 -16.42 -3.62 -0.25
C GLY A 68 -17.68 -3.55 0.62
N MET A 69 -17.63 -3.98 1.88
CA MET A 69 -18.77 -3.86 2.81
C MET A 69 -19.01 -2.43 3.27
N LEU A 70 -17.97 -1.59 3.32
CA LEU A 70 -18.09 -0.16 3.58
C LEU A 70 -18.68 0.59 2.38
N PHE A 71 -18.68 -0.01 1.20
CA PHE A 71 -19.27 0.58 0.00
C PHE A 71 -20.79 0.48 0.04
N ASN A 72 -21.48 1.62 0.08
CA ASN A 72 -22.93 1.69 -0.02
C ASN A 72 -23.35 1.88 -1.49
N PRO A 73 -23.99 0.89 -2.13
CA PRO A 73 -24.38 0.97 -3.54
C PRO A 73 -25.47 2.02 -3.83
N SER A 74 -26.25 2.44 -2.82
CA SER A 74 -27.29 3.47 -2.99
C SER A 74 -26.72 4.83 -3.42
N ILE A 75 -25.47 5.13 -3.03
CA ILE A 75 -24.81 6.41 -3.36
C ILE A 75 -24.67 6.57 -4.89
N MET A 76 -24.54 5.47 -5.65
CA MET A 76 -24.46 5.50 -7.12
C MET A 76 -25.72 6.04 -7.79
N ILE A 77 -26.88 5.82 -7.17
CA ILE A 77 -28.18 6.22 -7.72
C ILE A 77 -28.61 7.56 -7.12
N ASP A 78 -28.40 7.76 -5.81
CA ASP A 78 -28.89 8.94 -5.10
C ASP A 78 -28.07 10.20 -5.42
N GLN A 79 -26.75 10.06 -5.64
CA GLN A 79 -25.83 11.20 -5.77
C GLN A 79 -24.75 10.99 -6.85
N PRO A 80 -25.11 10.75 -8.12
CA PRO A 80 -24.15 10.48 -9.19
C PRO A 80 -23.17 11.64 -9.42
N LEU A 81 -23.63 12.88 -9.23
CA LEU A 81 -22.79 14.07 -9.42
C LEU A 81 -21.69 14.19 -8.34
N GLN A 82 -21.97 13.79 -7.10
CA GLN A 82 -20.98 13.83 -6.02
C GLN A 82 -19.91 12.75 -6.20
N ILE A 83 -20.30 11.55 -6.63
CA ILE A 83 -19.35 10.49 -6.99
C ILE A 83 -18.45 10.96 -8.12
N LEU A 84 -19.02 11.53 -9.18
CA LEU A 84 -18.24 12.02 -10.31
C LEU A 84 -17.28 13.14 -9.89
N GLY A 85 -17.70 14.00 -8.96
CA GLY A 85 -16.83 15.00 -8.32
C GLY A 85 -15.67 14.38 -7.54
N VAL A 86 -15.92 13.42 -6.65
CA VAL A 86 -14.86 12.73 -5.88
C VAL A 86 -13.91 11.98 -6.80
N VAL A 87 -14.43 11.25 -7.79
CA VAL A 87 -13.64 10.53 -8.78
C VAL A 87 -12.78 11.48 -9.60
N ALA A 88 -13.34 12.61 -10.06
CA ALA A 88 -12.60 13.63 -10.78
C ALA A 88 -11.52 14.27 -9.90
N ILE A 89 -11.81 14.59 -8.63
CA ILE A 89 -10.84 15.14 -7.69
C ILE A 89 -9.70 14.15 -7.42
N VAL A 90 -9.99 12.86 -7.23
CA VAL A 90 -8.95 11.86 -7.00
C VAL A 90 -8.09 11.65 -8.26
N MET A 91 -8.72 11.49 -9.44
CA MET A 91 -8.00 11.30 -10.70
C MET A 91 -7.18 12.53 -11.09
N ILE A 92 -7.80 13.72 -11.12
CA ILE A 92 -7.14 14.95 -11.53
C ILE A 92 -6.19 15.45 -10.43
N GLY A 93 -6.62 15.41 -9.17
CA GLY A 93 -5.82 15.89 -8.03
C GLY A 93 -4.53 15.11 -7.82
N LYS A 94 -4.58 13.77 -7.87
CA LYS A 94 -3.35 12.95 -7.77
C LYS A 94 -2.42 13.20 -8.96
N THR A 95 -2.98 13.34 -10.17
CA THR A 95 -2.22 13.58 -11.39
C THR A 95 -1.57 14.97 -11.41
N LEU A 96 -2.32 16.01 -11.02
CA LEU A 96 -1.81 17.37 -10.89
C LEU A 96 -0.75 17.49 -9.79
N ALA A 97 -0.95 16.84 -8.64
CA ALA A 97 0.04 16.82 -7.56
C ALA A 97 1.36 16.17 -8.03
N ALA A 98 1.28 15.05 -8.76
CA ALA A 98 2.44 14.40 -9.35
C ALA A 98 3.13 15.28 -10.41
N MET A 99 2.37 15.91 -11.32
CA MET A 99 2.91 16.83 -12.32
C MET A 99 3.58 18.07 -11.69
N ALA A 100 2.95 18.64 -10.66
CA ALA A 100 3.46 19.79 -9.93
C ALA A 100 4.76 19.46 -9.18
N LEU A 101 4.84 18.29 -8.53
CA LEU A 101 6.07 17.79 -7.91
C LEU A 101 7.19 17.63 -8.94
N VAL A 102 6.92 17.04 -10.10
CA VAL A 102 7.91 16.84 -11.18
C VAL A 102 8.41 18.19 -11.74
N LEU A 103 7.50 19.14 -11.97
CA LEU A 103 7.85 20.48 -12.46
C LEU A 103 8.65 21.27 -11.42
N PHE A 104 8.30 21.15 -10.13
CA PHE A 104 9.00 21.81 -9.03
C PHE A 104 10.42 21.26 -8.82
N PHE A 105 10.62 19.94 -9.00
CA PHE A 105 11.93 19.29 -8.91
C PHE A 105 12.76 19.33 -10.22
N ARG A 106 12.28 19.97 -11.30
CA ARG A 106 13.01 20.18 -12.58
C ARG A 106 13.60 18.89 -13.23
N TYR A 107 12.91 17.76 -13.15
CA TYR A 107 13.31 16.55 -13.90
C TYR A 107 12.85 16.62 -15.37
N PRO A 108 13.64 16.10 -16.34
CA PRO A 108 13.31 16.16 -17.76
C PRO A 108 12.03 15.37 -18.09
N LEU A 109 11.15 15.97 -18.91
CA LEU A 109 9.81 15.50 -19.30
C LEU A 109 9.75 14.03 -19.77
N ASN A 110 10.85 13.54 -20.34
CA ASN A 110 10.96 12.21 -20.93
C ASN A 110 10.98 11.11 -19.85
N THR A 111 11.61 11.37 -18.69
CA THR A 111 11.65 10.42 -17.57
C THR A 111 10.34 10.44 -16.77
N ALA A 112 9.68 11.60 -16.69
CA ALA A 112 8.42 11.75 -15.96
C ALA A 112 7.24 11.05 -16.64
N LEU A 113 7.19 11.03 -17.98
CA LEU A 113 6.16 10.31 -18.72
C LEU A 113 6.33 8.79 -18.59
N THR A 114 7.56 8.27 -18.62
CA THR A 114 7.83 6.84 -18.46
C THR A 114 7.57 6.36 -17.03
N VAL A 115 7.99 7.13 -16.02
CA VAL A 115 7.75 6.80 -14.60
C VAL A 115 6.27 6.98 -14.21
N GLY A 116 5.60 7.99 -14.76
CA GLY A 116 4.17 8.24 -14.55
C GLY A 116 3.28 7.14 -15.15
N ALA A 117 3.61 6.67 -16.36
CA ALA A 117 2.93 5.53 -16.97
C ALA A 117 3.20 4.21 -16.23
N SER A 118 4.41 4.01 -15.68
CA SER A 118 4.73 2.80 -14.92
C SER A 118 4.14 2.76 -13.51
N LEU A 119 3.88 3.92 -12.89
CA LEU A 119 3.18 4.01 -11.59
C LEU A 119 1.64 3.96 -11.73
N ALA A 120 1.14 4.15 -12.95
CA ALA A 120 -0.28 4.03 -13.28
C ALA A 120 -0.70 2.58 -13.58
N GLN A 121 0.26 1.65 -13.60
CA GLN A 121 0.03 0.21 -13.62
C GLN A 121 0.09 -0.36 -12.20
#